data_AF-A0A943IP08-F1
#
_entry.id   AF-A0A943IP08-F1
#
_cell.length_a   1.000
_cell.length_b   1.000
_cell.length_c   1.000
_cell.angle_alpha   90.00
_cell.angle_beta   90.00
_cell.angle_gamma   90.00
#
_symmetry.space_group_name_H-M   'P 1'
#
loop_
_entity.id
_entity.type
_entity.pdbx_description
1 polymer ?
#
loop_
_entity_poly.entity_id
_entity_poly.type
_entity_poly.pdbx_seq_one_letter_code
_entity_poly.pdbx_strand_id
1 'polypeptide(L)'
;MASKAVAFTGITAWLYYHSLWAMIALTPIFIWEYRKSKEECERKKRQKFLLQFKEMIQSMAAALGTGYSVENAMKETQKELKIIYSQNEIISKEMAYMIGQIRVQVPVEQILEEFACRVGEEDVKNFASVFSTAKRNGGDMIAIIQDTVMQMSGKIEVKREIDTILAAKRYELKVMSAVPYLIIAYMSFSFPEFMSCLYGNLIGIGVMTICLSVYMGACALGEKLIHIEV
;
A
#
# COMPACT_ATOMS: atom_id res chain seq x y z
N MET A 1 4.85 -10.42 8.88
CA MET A 1 3.42 -10.38 8.50
C MET A 1 2.72 -11.70 8.85
N ALA A 2 3.27 -12.86 8.45
CA ALA A 2 2.75 -14.17 8.85
C ALA A 2 2.53 -14.33 10.37
N SER A 3 3.50 -13.93 11.20
CA SER A 3 3.40 -14.02 12.67
C SER A 3 2.19 -13.28 13.26
N LYS A 4 1.78 -12.13 12.70
CA LYS A 4 0.61 -11.38 13.19
C LYS A 4 -0.70 -12.06 12.82
N ALA A 5 -0.80 -12.57 11.59
CA ALA A 5 -1.97 -13.32 11.14
C ALA A 5 -2.13 -14.63 11.93
N VAL A 6 -1.03 -15.35 12.18
CA VAL A 6 -1.03 -16.61 12.97
C VAL A 6 -1.46 -16.34 14.41
N ALA A 7 -0.93 -15.29 15.04
CA ALA A 7 -1.30 -14.90 16.40
C ALA A 7 -2.79 -14.53 16.48
N PHE A 8 -3.30 -13.76 15.53
CA PHE A 8 -4.72 -13.41 15.49
C PHE A 8 -5.60 -14.65 15.36
N THR A 9 -5.31 -15.55 14.40
CA THR A 9 -6.08 -16.80 14.23
C THR A 9 -5.97 -17.75 15.43
N GLY A 10 -4.84 -17.75 16.12
CA GLY A 10 -4.67 -18.53 17.35
C GLY A 10 -5.50 -17.99 18.50
N ILE A 11 -5.54 -16.66 18.67
CA ILE A 11 -6.36 -15.99 19.69
C ILE A 11 -7.85 -16.23 19.41
N THR A 12 -8.28 -16.12 18.15
CA THR A 12 -9.69 -16.36 17.79
C THR A 12 -10.08 -17.83 18.02
N ALA A 13 -9.23 -18.80 17.65
CA ALA A 13 -9.45 -20.22 17.89
C ALA A 13 -9.56 -20.55 19.40
N TRP A 14 -8.67 -19.97 20.21
CA TRP A 14 -8.65 -20.20 21.66
C TRP A 14 -9.86 -19.58 22.36
N LEU A 15 -10.22 -18.34 22.02
CA LEU A 15 -11.37 -17.65 22.62
C LEU A 15 -12.73 -18.25 22.21
N TYR A 16 -12.89 -18.67 20.95
CA TYR A 16 -14.20 -19.13 20.46
C TYR A 16 -14.43 -20.64 20.58
N TYR A 17 -13.39 -21.45 20.71
CA TYR A 17 -13.54 -22.91 20.72
C TYR A 17 -12.74 -23.64 21.80
N HIS A 18 -11.89 -22.93 22.55
CA HIS A 18 -11.01 -23.52 23.58
C HIS A 18 -10.17 -24.72 23.08
N SER A 19 -10.00 -24.85 21.77
CA SER A 19 -9.45 -26.03 21.10
C SER A 19 -8.55 -25.63 19.94
N LEU A 20 -7.35 -26.22 19.90
CA LEU A 20 -6.37 -26.01 18.83
C LEU A 20 -6.83 -26.64 17.50
N TRP A 21 -7.78 -27.57 17.50
CA TRP A 21 -8.32 -28.18 16.28
C TRP A 21 -9.15 -27.20 15.45
N ALA A 22 -9.71 -26.16 16.06
CA ALA A 22 -10.41 -25.08 15.36
C ALA A 22 -9.49 -24.29 14.42
N MET A 23 -8.16 -24.35 14.60
CA MET A 23 -7.19 -23.73 13.67
C MET A 23 -7.28 -24.31 12.27
N ILE A 24 -7.60 -25.60 12.13
CA ILE A 24 -7.76 -26.26 10.82
C ILE A 24 -9.00 -25.70 10.10
N ALA A 25 -10.10 -25.52 10.83
CA ALA A 25 -11.33 -24.94 10.29
C ALA A 25 -11.18 -23.46 9.92
N LEU A 26 -10.30 -22.72 10.61
CA LEU A 26 -10.02 -21.29 10.35
C LEU A 26 -8.95 -21.05 9.27
N THR A 27 -8.43 -22.09 8.63
CA THR A 27 -7.43 -21.98 7.55
C THR A 27 -7.87 -21.07 6.38
N PRO A 28 -9.13 -21.02 5.92
CA PRO A 28 -9.53 -20.13 4.83
C PRO A 28 -9.42 -18.65 5.23
N ILE A 29 -9.74 -18.34 6.49
CA ILE A 29 -9.67 -16.99 7.06
C ILE A 29 -8.20 -16.56 7.21
N PHE A 30 -7.33 -17.49 7.63
CA PHE A 30 -5.89 -17.25 7.68
C PHE A 30 -5.30 -16.91 6.30
N ILE A 31 -5.67 -17.67 5.27
CA ILE A 31 -5.21 -17.46 3.89
C ILE A 31 -5.68 -16.09 3.38
N TRP A 32 -6.93 -15.72 3.66
CA TRP A 32 -7.48 -14.44 3.26
C TRP A 32 -6.76 -13.26 3.93
N GLU A 33 -6.54 -13.31 5.24
CA GLU A 33 -5.83 -12.27 5.99
C GLU A 33 -4.35 -12.14 5.54
N TYR A 34 -3.71 -13.27 5.25
CA TYR A 34 -2.35 -13.30 4.74
C TYR A 34 -2.26 -12.67 3.34
N ARG A 35 -3.20 -12.98 2.44
CA ARG A 35 -3.27 -12.37 1.09
C ARG A 35 -3.44 -10.87 1.18
N LYS A 36 -4.39 -10.40 1.99
CA LYS A 36 -4.65 -8.98 2.21
C LYS A 36 -3.42 -8.24 2.76
N SER A 37 -2.74 -8.81 3.75
CA SER A 37 -1.52 -8.20 4.31
C SER A 37 -0.39 -8.09 3.28
N LYS A 38 -0.28 -9.06 2.36
CA LYS A 38 0.67 -9.01 1.26
C LYS A 38 0.31 -7.90 0.27
N GLU A 39 -0.95 -7.82 -0.14
CA GLU A 39 -1.46 -6.79 -1.06
C GLU A 39 -1.26 -5.38 -0.49
N GLU A 40 -1.52 -5.16 0.80
CA GLU A 40 -1.27 -3.89 1.47
C GLU A 40 0.22 -3.51 1.48
N CYS A 41 1.12 -4.49 1.64
CA CYS A 41 2.56 -4.25 1.62
C CYS A 41 3.03 -3.81 0.23
N GLU A 42 2.57 -4.49 -0.82
CA GLU A 42 2.87 -4.12 -2.20
C GLU A 42 2.31 -2.75 -2.54
N ARG A 43 1.08 -2.43 -2.11
CA ARG A 43 0.51 -1.09 -2.30
C ARG A 43 1.31 0.00 -1.58
N LYS A 44 1.78 -0.24 -0.35
CA LYS A 44 2.63 0.72 0.39
C LYS A 44 3.96 0.95 -0.31
N LYS A 45 4.58 -0.11 -0.86
CA LYS A 45 5.80 0.02 -1.66
C LYS A 45 5.55 0.85 -2.91
N ARG A 46 4.46 0.57 -3.64
CA ARG A 46 4.02 1.35 -4.82
C ARG A 46 3.81 2.83 -4.47
N GLN A 47 3.09 3.13 -3.40
CA GLN A 47 2.86 4.50 -2.93
C GLN A 47 4.17 5.22 -2.57
N LYS A 48 5.08 4.53 -1.86
CA LYS A 48 6.39 5.08 -1.54
C LYS A 48 7.18 5.39 -2.81
N PHE A 49 7.15 4.49 -3.80
CA PHE A 49 7.80 4.68 -5.09
C PHE A 49 7.19 5.87 -5.87
N LEU A 50 5.87 6.00 -5.92
CA LEU A 50 5.21 7.13 -6.61
C LEU A 50 5.56 8.49 -5.98
N LEU A 51 5.71 8.53 -4.65
CA LEU A 51 6.19 9.73 -3.95
C LEU A 51 7.63 10.08 -4.37
N GLN A 52 8.51 9.08 -4.40
CA GLN A 52 9.89 9.24 -4.85
C GLN A 52 9.99 9.68 -6.31
N PHE A 53 9.15 9.10 -7.16
CA PHE A 53 9.05 9.46 -8.57
C PHE A 53 8.59 10.91 -8.74
N LYS A 54 7.58 11.36 -7.99
CA LYS A 54 7.15 12.76 -7.98
C LYS A 54 8.32 13.69 -7.61
N GLU A 55 9.06 13.39 -6.54
CA GLU A 55 10.19 14.22 -6.11
C GLU A 55 11.31 14.26 -7.15
N MET A 56 11.59 13.13 -7.80
CA MET A 56 12.52 13.06 -8.93
C MET A 56 12.07 13.98 -10.08
N ILE A 57 10.82 13.90 -10.51
CA ILE A 57 10.29 14.75 -11.60
C ILE A 57 10.37 16.23 -11.20
N GLN A 58 10.03 16.56 -9.95
CA GLN A 58 10.07 17.94 -9.45
C GLN A 58 11.50 18.52 -9.44
N SER A 59 12.48 17.74 -8.99
CA SER A 59 13.90 18.10 -9.09
C SER A 59 14.34 18.30 -10.54
N MET A 60 13.91 17.40 -11.44
CA MET A 60 14.23 17.50 -12.87
C MET A 60 13.59 18.75 -13.51
N ALA A 61 12.37 19.09 -13.11
CA ALA A 61 11.68 20.31 -13.53
C ALA A 61 12.47 21.56 -13.14
N ALA A 62 12.96 21.60 -11.90
CA ALA A 62 13.75 22.71 -11.38
C ALA A 62 15.04 22.88 -12.17
N ALA A 63 15.77 21.78 -12.44
CA ALA A 63 16.98 21.82 -13.24
C ALA A 63 16.72 22.24 -14.70
N LEU A 64 15.66 21.76 -15.34
CA LEU A 64 15.28 22.21 -16.68
C LEU A 64 14.91 23.70 -16.70
N GLY A 65 14.22 24.18 -15.65
CA GLY A 65 13.84 25.58 -15.47
C GLY A 65 15.03 26.55 -15.40
N THR A 66 16.21 26.08 -15.00
CA THR A 66 17.45 26.89 -15.02
C THR A 66 18.15 26.91 -16.38
N GLY A 67 17.55 26.31 -17.41
CA GLY A 67 18.10 26.26 -18.77
C GLY A 67 19.05 25.08 -19.03
N TYR A 68 19.07 24.06 -18.17
CA TYR A 68 19.83 22.85 -18.45
C TYR A 68 19.23 22.04 -19.61
N SER A 69 20.08 21.30 -20.33
CA SER A 69 19.60 20.24 -21.23
C SER A 69 18.97 19.10 -20.42
N VAL A 70 18.12 18.30 -21.06
CA VAL A 70 17.45 17.15 -20.42
C VAL A 70 18.45 16.20 -19.78
N GLU A 71 19.52 15.87 -20.48
CA GLU A 71 20.56 14.96 -20.02
C GLU A 71 21.28 15.52 -18.79
N ASN A 72 21.52 16.84 -18.76
CA ASN A 72 22.17 17.47 -17.63
C ASN A 72 21.23 17.65 -16.44
N ALA A 73 19.96 17.95 -16.70
CA ALA A 73 18.93 17.99 -15.67
C ALA A 73 18.79 16.62 -14.97
N MET A 74 18.76 15.51 -15.72
CA MET A 74 18.76 14.17 -15.13
C MET A 74 20.03 13.91 -14.29
N LYS A 75 21.20 14.33 -14.77
CA LYS A 75 22.45 14.18 -13.99
C LYS A 75 22.40 14.95 -12.68
N GLU A 76 21.83 16.15 -12.68
CA GLU A 76 21.71 16.97 -11.47
C GLU A 76 20.68 16.38 -10.50
N THR A 77 19.51 15.98 -11.00
CA THR A 77 18.49 15.25 -10.22
C THR A 77 19.04 13.99 -9.58
N GLN A 78 19.93 13.25 -10.25
CA GLN A 78 20.57 12.09 -9.63
C GLN A 78 21.40 12.47 -8.39
N LYS A 79 22.11 13.62 -8.43
CA LYS A 79 22.90 14.07 -7.27
C LYS A 79 21.99 14.44 -6.12
N GLU A 80 20.92 15.18 -6.37
CA GLU A 80 19.94 15.56 -5.36
C GLU A 80 19.26 14.33 -4.74
N LEU A 81 18.80 13.38 -5.56
CA LEU A 81 18.18 12.15 -5.08
C LEU A 81 19.11 11.30 -4.21
N LYS A 82 20.43 11.32 -4.46
CA LYS A 82 21.42 10.60 -3.62
C LYS A 82 21.59 11.20 -2.24
N ILE A 83 21.20 12.47 -2.04
CA ILE A 83 21.23 13.13 -0.73
C ILE A 83 19.99 12.72 0.09
N ILE A 84 18.84 12.61 -0.59
CA ILE A 84 17.54 12.35 0.05
C ILE A 84 17.30 10.86 0.27
N TYR A 85 17.72 10.00 -0.68
CA TYR A 85 17.43 8.58 -0.70
C TYR A 85 18.67 7.70 -0.58
N SER A 86 18.53 6.61 0.17
CA SER A 86 19.57 5.58 0.28
C SER A 86 19.81 4.88 -1.06
N GLN A 87 21.05 4.46 -1.35
CA GLN A 87 21.41 3.77 -2.60
C GLN A 87 20.64 2.45 -2.85
N ASN A 88 20.05 1.87 -1.80
CA ASN A 88 19.27 0.64 -1.89
C ASN A 88 17.81 0.87 -2.36
N GLU A 89 17.33 2.11 -2.39
CA GLU A 89 15.98 2.46 -2.81
C GLU A 89 15.79 2.24 -4.32
N ILE A 90 14.57 1.89 -4.73
CA ILE A 90 14.24 1.55 -6.13
C ILE A 90 14.53 2.75 -7.04
N ILE A 91 14.08 3.95 -6.65
CA ILE A 91 14.27 5.17 -7.44
C ILE A 91 15.75 5.49 -7.67
N SER A 92 16.61 5.28 -6.66
CA SER A 92 18.04 5.58 -6.74
C SER A 92 18.75 4.62 -7.71
N LYS A 93 18.36 3.34 -7.71
CA LYS A 93 18.88 2.33 -8.64
C LYS A 93 18.45 2.60 -10.07
N GLU A 94 17.16 2.88 -10.28
CA GLU A 94 16.63 3.20 -11.61
C GLU A 94 17.26 4.50 -12.16
N MET A 95 17.43 5.52 -11.32
CA MET A 95 18.12 6.75 -11.73
C MET A 95 19.59 6.49 -12.09
N ALA A 96 20.29 5.64 -11.34
CA ALA A 96 21.65 5.23 -11.69
C ALA A 96 21.72 4.50 -13.03
N TYR A 97 20.77 3.62 -13.29
CA TYR A 97 20.66 2.91 -14.57
C TYR A 97 20.40 3.87 -15.73
N MET A 98 19.45 4.80 -15.60
CA MET A 98 19.15 5.82 -16.61
C MET A 98 20.36 6.72 -16.91
N ILE A 99 21.08 7.18 -15.89
CA ILE A 99 22.32 7.96 -16.09
C ILE A 99 23.41 7.13 -16.78
N GLY A 100 23.48 5.82 -16.54
CA GLY A 100 24.37 4.92 -17.26
C GLY A 100 24.07 4.89 -18.76
N GLN A 101 22.79 4.80 -19.13
CA GLN A 101 22.35 4.82 -20.53
C GLN A 101 22.64 6.16 -21.24
N ILE A 102 22.50 7.28 -20.52
CA ILE A 102 22.87 8.61 -21.05
C ILE A 102 24.36 8.68 -21.41
N ARG A 103 25.24 8.02 -20.63
CA ARG A 103 26.69 8.01 -20.91
C ARG A 103 27.05 7.28 -22.19
N VAL A 104 26.25 6.29 -22.58
CA VAL A 104 26.40 5.55 -23.85
C VAL A 104 25.51 6.14 -24.96
N GLN A 105 25.04 7.38 -24.81
CA GLN A 105 24.31 8.16 -25.81
C GLN A 105 22.98 7.55 -26.26
N VAL A 106 22.32 6.76 -25.41
CA VAL A 106 20.94 6.31 -25.68
C VAL A 106 19.99 7.53 -25.57
N PRO A 107 19.03 7.70 -26.51
CA PRO A 107 18.06 8.78 -26.45
C PRO A 107 17.24 8.76 -25.16
N VAL A 108 17.04 9.91 -24.52
CA VAL A 108 16.33 10.03 -23.23
C VAL A 108 14.88 9.52 -23.31
N GLU A 109 14.24 9.70 -24.45
CA GLU A 109 12.90 9.23 -24.76
C GLU A 109 12.81 7.71 -24.59
N GLN A 110 13.77 6.99 -25.18
CA GLN A 110 13.88 5.54 -25.05
C GLN A 110 14.18 5.13 -23.60
N ILE A 111 15.07 5.86 -22.92
CA ILE A 111 15.43 5.57 -21.52
C ILE A 111 14.21 5.67 -20.60
N LEU A 112 13.38 6.71 -20.78
CA LEU A 112 12.17 6.92 -20.00
C LEU A 112 11.07 5.90 -20.34
N GLU A 113 10.94 5.52 -21.61
CA GLU A 113 10.00 4.48 -22.04
C GLU A 113 10.37 3.11 -21.45
N GLU A 114 11.65 2.73 -21.49
CA GLU A 114 12.13 1.50 -20.87
C GLU A 114 11.97 1.52 -19.35
N PHE A 115 12.23 2.67 -18.71
CA PHE A 115 12.00 2.88 -17.28
C PHE A 115 10.52 2.69 -16.91
N ALA A 116 9.61 3.30 -17.67
CA ALA A 116 8.17 3.15 -17.49
C ALA A 116 7.70 1.70 -17.67
N CYS A 117 8.29 0.98 -18.63
CA CYS A 117 8.01 -0.44 -18.85
C CYS A 117 8.49 -1.32 -17.69
N ARG A 118 9.73 -1.11 -17.20
CA ARG A 118 10.29 -1.87 -16.06
C ARG A 118 9.53 -1.65 -14.76
N VAL A 119 9.14 -0.40 -14.50
CA VAL A 119 8.44 -0.02 -13.27
C VAL A 119 6.97 -0.44 -13.30
N GLY A 120 6.33 -0.41 -14.46
CA GLY A 120 4.95 -0.89 -14.63
C GLY A 120 3.88 -0.03 -13.96
N GLU A 121 4.23 1.18 -13.50
CA GLU A 121 3.30 2.15 -12.90
C GLU A 121 2.67 3.05 -13.98
N GLU A 122 1.38 3.28 -13.88
CA GLU A 122 0.61 4.06 -14.86
C GLU A 122 1.04 5.53 -14.91
N ASP A 123 1.25 6.16 -13.76
CA ASP A 123 1.70 7.56 -13.70
C ASP A 123 3.08 7.74 -14.37
N VAL A 124 3.96 6.74 -14.30
CA VAL A 124 5.28 6.77 -14.95
C VAL A 124 5.15 6.60 -16.47
N LYS A 125 4.27 5.71 -16.93
CA LYS A 125 3.98 5.52 -18.36
C LYS A 125 3.38 6.78 -18.98
N ASN A 126 2.42 7.39 -18.29
CA ASN A 126 1.82 8.65 -18.73
C ASN A 126 2.88 9.75 -18.84
N PHE A 127 3.73 9.89 -17.82
CA PHE A 127 4.84 10.84 -17.86
C PHE A 127 5.78 10.60 -19.05
N ALA A 128 6.27 9.38 -19.25
CA ALA A 128 7.19 9.04 -20.34
C ALA A 128 6.58 9.30 -21.72
N SER A 129 5.29 9.01 -21.90
CA SER A 129 4.56 9.26 -23.15
C SER A 129 4.42 10.75 -23.46
N VAL A 130 4.00 11.54 -22.47
CA VAL A 130 3.84 13.00 -22.65
C VAL A 130 5.21 13.66 -22.87
N PHE A 131 6.24 13.23 -22.14
CA PHE A 131 7.61 13.70 -22.32
C PHE A 131 8.15 13.44 -23.73
N SER A 132 8.01 12.21 -24.23
CA SER A 132 8.49 11.83 -25.57
C SER A 132 7.76 12.58 -26.67
N THR A 133 6.45 12.82 -26.48
CA THR A 133 5.63 13.62 -27.40
C THR A 133 6.08 15.08 -27.43
N ALA A 134 6.35 15.66 -26.26
CA ALA A 134 6.82 17.05 -26.12
C ALA A 134 8.15 17.25 -26.84
N LYS A 135 9.12 16.37 -26.59
CA LYS A 135 10.47 16.48 -27.13
C LYS A 135 10.49 16.37 -28.66
N ARG A 136 9.62 15.53 -29.24
CA ARG A 136 9.49 15.36 -30.70
C ARG A 136 8.81 16.55 -31.38
N ASN A 137 7.87 17.19 -30.70
CA ASN A 137 7.06 18.29 -31.26
C ASN A 137 7.59 19.68 -30.90
N GLY A 138 8.72 19.78 -30.19
CA GLY A 138 9.26 21.05 -29.70
C GLY A 138 8.37 21.74 -28.65
N GLY A 139 7.54 20.96 -27.95
CA GLY A 139 6.67 21.47 -26.89
C GLY A 139 7.45 21.89 -25.64
N ASP A 140 6.83 22.69 -24.79
CA ASP A 140 7.41 23.13 -23.53
C ASP A 140 7.48 21.96 -22.53
N MET A 141 8.63 21.27 -22.52
CA MET A 141 8.91 20.18 -21.61
C MET A 141 8.83 20.61 -20.15
N ILE A 142 9.16 21.87 -19.83
CA ILE A 142 9.11 22.40 -18.46
C ILE A 142 7.65 22.50 -18.01
N ALA A 143 6.78 23.07 -18.85
CA ALA A 143 5.35 23.15 -18.58
C ALA A 143 4.72 21.76 -18.37
N ILE A 144 5.06 20.79 -19.22
CA ILE A 144 4.55 19.41 -19.14
C ILE A 144 4.99 18.69 -17.86
N ILE A 145 6.25 18.87 -17.47
CA ILE A 145 6.80 18.31 -16.24
C ILE A 145 6.12 18.94 -15.03
N GLN A 146 5.93 20.27 -15.03
CA GLN A 146 5.24 20.99 -13.95
C GLN A 146 3.77 20.58 -13.84
N ASP A 147 3.06 20.44 -14.96
CA ASP A 147 1.67 19.96 -14.99
C ASP A 147 1.57 18.54 -14.43
N THR A 148 2.50 17.64 -14.79
CA THR A 148 2.52 16.27 -14.26
C THR A 148 2.78 16.27 -12.75
N VAL A 149 3.73 17.09 -12.28
CA VAL A 149 4.01 17.26 -10.84
C VAL A 149 2.78 17.82 -10.12
N MET A 150 2.07 18.79 -10.70
CA MET A 150 0.86 19.37 -10.12
C MET A 150 -0.27 18.34 -10.04
N GLN A 151 -0.50 17.56 -11.10
CA GLN A 151 -1.49 16.48 -11.11
C GLN A 151 -1.16 15.39 -10.08
N MET A 152 0.10 14.92 -10.03
CA MET A 152 0.54 13.95 -9.03
C MET A 152 0.43 14.51 -7.60
N SER A 153 0.74 15.79 -7.40
CA SER A 153 0.61 16.46 -6.11
C SER A 153 -0.84 16.53 -5.66
N GLY A 154 -1.75 16.93 -6.54
CA GLY A 154 -3.19 16.93 -6.28
C GLY A 154 -3.69 15.53 -5.92
N LYS A 155 -3.31 14.49 -6.67
CA LYS A 155 -3.66 13.10 -6.34
C LYS A 155 -3.15 12.69 -4.95
N ILE A 156 -1.92 13.05 -4.58
CA ILE A 156 -1.35 12.70 -3.27
C ILE A 156 -2.04 13.47 -2.13
N GLU A 157 -2.34 14.74 -2.34
CA GLU A 157 -3.00 15.58 -1.34
C GLU A 157 -4.43 15.10 -1.06
N VAL A 158 -5.22 14.85 -2.12
CA VAL A 158 -6.55 14.24 -2.00
C VAL A 158 -6.46 12.89 -1.29
N LYS A 159 -5.47 12.06 -1.62
CA LYS A 159 -5.28 10.76 -0.95
C LYS A 159 -4.95 10.91 0.54
N ARG A 160 -4.14 11.90 0.91
CA ARG A 160 -3.83 12.22 2.32
C ARG A 160 -5.04 12.74 3.06
N GLU A 161 -5.85 13.58 2.42
CA GLU A 161 -7.09 14.09 2.99
C GLU A 161 -8.08 12.95 3.25
N ILE A 162 -8.27 12.07 2.27
CA ILE A 162 -9.07 10.84 2.40
C ILE A 162 -8.54 9.95 3.52
N ASP A 163 -7.22 9.69 3.57
CA ASP A 163 -6.60 8.87 4.62
C ASP A 163 -6.80 9.48 6.02
N THR A 164 -6.78 10.82 6.14
CA THR A 164 -6.98 11.53 7.40
C THR A 164 -8.44 11.41 7.86
N ILE A 165 -9.40 11.59 6.95
CA ILE A 165 -10.83 11.43 7.24
C ILE A 165 -11.14 9.97 7.62
N LEU A 166 -10.56 9.00 6.89
CA LEU A 166 -10.73 7.57 7.14
C LEU A 166 -9.99 7.07 8.39
N ALA A 167 -8.96 7.79 8.86
CA ALA A 167 -8.18 7.36 10.02
C ALA A 167 -9.09 7.16 11.25
N ALA A 168 -9.97 8.13 11.53
CA ALA A 168 -10.92 8.04 12.65
C ALA A 168 -11.84 6.81 12.50
N LYS A 169 -12.42 6.59 11.32
CA LYS A 169 -13.29 5.43 11.05
C LYS A 169 -12.57 4.10 11.12
N ARG A 170 -11.31 4.05 10.69
CA ARG A 170 -10.46 2.86 10.85
C ARG A 170 -10.18 2.57 12.33
N TYR A 171 -9.95 3.59 13.15
CA TYR A 171 -9.80 3.42 14.59
C TYR A 171 -11.11 2.94 15.24
N GLU A 172 -12.25 3.51 14.87
CA GLU A 172 -13.57 3.04 15.35
C GLU A 172 -13.79 1.56 15.02
N LEU A 173 -13.59 1.15 13.76
CA LEU A 173 -13.72 -0.25 13.35
C LEU A 173 -12.73 -1.16 14.08
N LYS A 174 -11.51 -0.68 14.33
CA LYS A 174 -10.49 -1.43 15.09
C LYS A 174 -10.90 -1.63 16.54
N VAL A 175 -11.54 -0.64 17.17
CA VAL A 175 -12.09 -0.78 18.53
C VAL A 175 -13.31 -1.70 18.53
N MET A 176 -14.24 -1.52 17.59
CA MET A 176 -15.42 -2.39 17.45
C MET A 176 -15.03 -3.85 17.19
N SER A 177 -13.97 -4.08 16.41
CA SER A 177 -13.44 -5.42 16.16
C SER A 177 -12.68 -6.03 17.37
N ALA A 178 -12.42 -5.28 18.43
CA ALA A 178 -11.87 -5.82 19.67
C ALA A 178 -12.95 -6.16 20.70
N VAL A 179 -14.10 -5.49 20.67
CA VAL A 179 -15.15 -5.58 21.70
C VAL A 179 -15.65 -7.02 21.92
N PRO A 180 -16.02 -7.82 20.90
CA PRO A 180 -16.50 -9.18 21.13
C PRO A 180 -15.46 -10.10 21.76
N TYR A 181 -14.18 -9.96 21.40
CA TYR A 181 -13.11 -10.71 22.05
C TYR A 181 -12.95 -10.34 23.52
N LEU A 182 -13.05 -9.05 23.86
CA LEU A 182 -13.00 -8.60 25.25
C LEU A 182 -14.20 -9.11 26.06
N ILE A 183 -15.40 -9.12 25.48
CA ILE A 183 -16.61 -9.65 26.13
C ILE A 183 -16.45 -11.15 26.41
N ILE A 184 -16.04 -11.94 25.41
CA ILE A 184 -15.87 -13.39 25.57
C ILE A 184 -14.75 -13.70 26.59
N ALA A 185 -13.63 -12.95 26.57
CA ALA A 185 -12.56 -13.10 27.55
C ALA A 185 -13.06 -12.79 28.97
N TYR A 186 -13.78 -11.68 29.15
CA TYR A 186 -14.32 -11.28 30.44
C TYR A 186 -15.33 -12.30 30.99
N MET A 187 -16.24 -12.78 30.14
CA MET A 187 -17.24 -13.81 30.52
C MET A 187 -16.57 -15.14 30.87
N SER A 188 -15.51 -15.52 30.14
CA SER A 188 -14.75 -16.74 30.44
C SER A 188 -14.03 -16.69 31.78
N PHE A 189 -13.54 -15.52 32.19
CA PHE A 189 -12.88 -15.34 33.48
C PHE A 189 -13.87 -15.22 34.65
N SER A 190 -14.97 -14.49 34.45
CA SER A 190 -15.92 -14.18 35.53
C SER A 190 -16.97 -15.28 35.75
N PHE A 191 -17.34 -16.01 34.69
CA PHE A 191 -18.44 -16.98 34.69
C PHE A 191 -18.09 -18.28 33.94
N PRO A 192 -17.13 -19.08 34.46
CA PRO A 192 -16.65 -20.29 33.77
C PRO A 192 -17.73 -21.38 33.64
N GLU A 193 -18.64 -21.50 34.62
CA GLU A 193 -19.76 -22.45 34.60
C GLU A 193 -20.67 -22.23 33.38
N PHE A 194 -21.05 -20.98 33.09
CA PHE A 194 -21.88 -20.65 31.93
C PHE A 194 -21.18 -20.93 30.60
N MET A 195 -19.87 -20.65 30.53
CA MET A 195 -19.09 -20.90 29.32
C MET A 195 -18.86 -22.39 29.07
N SER A 196 -18.74 -23.20 30.12
CA SER A 196 -18.59 -24.66 30.00
C SER A 196 -19.78 -25.34 29.32
N CYS A 197 -21.01 -24.86 29.57
CA CYS A 197 -22.22 -25.31 28.87
C CYS A 197 -22.22 -24.94 27.37
N LEU A 198 -21.59 -23.83 27.00
CA LEU A 198 -21.51 -23.35 25.63
C LEU A 198 -20.39 -24.04 24.83
N TYR A 199 -19.25 -24.32 25.46
CA TYR A 199 -18.11 -24.98 24.80
C TYR A 199 -18.20 -26.52 24.83
N GLY A 200 -18.90 -27.11 25.80
CA GLY A 200 -18.94 -28.56 26.00
C GLY A 200 -19.96 -29.31 25.13
N ASN A 201 -20.88 -28.62 24.46
CA ASN A 201 -21.97 -29.23 23.68
C ASN A 201 -21.85 -28.94 22.18
N LEU A 202 -22.17 -29.92 21.33
CA LEU A 202 -22.20 -29.81 19.86
C LEU A 202 -23.09 -28.65 19.38
N ILE A 203 -24.21 -28.41 20.07
CA ILE A 203 -25.11 -27.28 19.76
C ILE A 203 -24.42 -25.94 20.03
N GLY A 204 -23.67 -25.82 21.11
CA GLY A 204 -22.96 -24.59 21.48
C GLY A 204 -21.82 -24.26 20.50
N ILE A 205 -21.09 -25.28 20.04
CA ILE A 205 -20.10 -25.13 18.96
C ILE A 205 -20.75 -24.60 17.67
N GLY A 206 -21.94 -25.11 17.31
CA GLY A 206 -22.71 -24.62 16.16
C GLY A 206 -23.10 -23.15 16.28
N VAL A 207 -23.61 -22.72 17.43
CA VAL A 207 -23.99 -21.32 17.69
C VAL A 207 -22.76 -20.39 17.65
N MET A 208 -21.64 -20.81 18.23
CA MET A 208 -20.38 -20.06 18.19
C MET A 208 -19.84 -19.91 16.77
N THR A 209 -19.99 -20.94 15.94
CA THR A 209 -19.59 -20.90 14.53
C THR A 209 -20.41 -19.89 13.73
N ILE A 210 -21.73 -19.88 13.93
CA ILE A 210 -22.62 -18.91 13.27
C ILE A 210 -22.29 -17.50 13.73
N CYS A 211 -22.15 -17.27 15.04
CA CYS A 211 -21.78 -15.97 15.60
C CYS A 211 -20.46 -15.45 15.02
N LEU A 212 -19.44 -16.31 14.97
CA LEU A 212 -18.14 -15.97 14.40
C LEU A 212 -18.25 -15.65 12.90
N SER A 213 -19.01 -16.42 12.13
CA SER A 213 -19.19 -16.18 10.69
C SER A 213 -19.87 -14.84 10.39
N VAL A 214 -20.94 -14.51 11.13
CA VAL A 214 -21.65 -13.23 10.98
C VAL A 214 -20.73 -12.09 11.37
N TYR A 215 -19.96 -12.26 12.45
CA TYR A 215 -19.01 -11.26 12.91
C TYR A 215 -17.87 -11.02 11.90
N MET A 216 -17.27 -12.08 11.38
CA MET A 216 -16.25 -11.96 10.32
C MET A 216 -16.83 -11.31 9.06
N GLY A 217 -18.06 -11.66 8.67
CA GLY A 217 -18.76 -11.00 7.57
C GLY A 217 -18.96 -9.51 7.80
N ALA A 218 -19.34 -9.10 9.02
CA ALA A 218 -19.48 -7.69 9.38
C ALA A 218 -18.14 -6.94 9.36
N CYS A 219 -17.07 -7.55 9.90
CA CYS A 219 -15.73 -6.97 9.82
C CYS A 219 -15.25 -6.84 8.36
N ALA A 220 -15.46 -7.87 7.53
CA ALA A 220 -15.12 -7.87 6.11
C ALA A 220 -15.76 -6.69 5.36
N LEU A 221 -17.06 -6.48 5.59
CA LEU A 221 -17.83 -5.40 4.98
C LEU A 221 -17.37 -4.04 5.49
N GLY A 222 -17.13 -3.89 6.79
CA GLY A 222 -16.62 -2.66 7.38
C GLY A 222 -15.25 -2.29 6.82
N GLU A 223 -14.35 -3.26 6.68
CA GLU A 223 -13.04 -3.04 6.09
C GLU A 223 -13.14 -2.67 4.61
N LYS A 224 -13.98 -3.36 3.83
CA LYS A 224 -14.20 -3.03 2.41
C LYS A 224 -14.71 -1.61 2.21
N LEU A 225 -15.57 -1.12 3.12
CA LEU A 225 -16.14 0.23 3.08
C LEU A 225 -15.09 1.30 3.45
N ILE A 226 -14.21 0.99 4.41
CA ILE A 226 -13.08 1.87 4.75
C ILE A 226 -11.98 1.83 3.70
N HIS A 227 -11.91 0.75 2.92
CA HIS A 227 -10.91 0.55 1.89
C HIS A 227 -11.34 1.06 0.50
N ILE A 228 -12.34 1.95 0.41
CA ILE A 228 -12.69 2.60 -0.86
C ILE A 228 -11.44 3.27 -1.42
N GLU A 229 -10.89 2.62 -2.44
CA GLU A 229 -9.82 3.12 -3.28
C GLU A 229 -10.53 3.90 -4.39
N VAL A 230 -10.40 5.22 -4.35
CA VAL A 230 -10.75 6.11 -5.46
C VAL A 230 -9.56 6.17 -6.40
#